data_AF-A0A645IZG3-F1
#
_entry.id   AF-A0A645IZG3-F1
#
_cell.length_a   1.000
_cell.length_b   1.000
_cell.length_c   1.000
_cell.angle_alpha   90.00
_cell.angle_beta   90.00
_cell.angle_gamma   90.00
#
_symmetry.space_group_name_H-M   'P 1'
#
loop_
_entity.id
_entity.type
_entity.pdbx_description
1 polymer ?
#
loop_
_entity_poly.entity_id
_entity_poly.type
_entity_poly.pdbx_seq_one_letter_code
_entity_poly.pdbx_strand_id
1 'polypeptide(L)' 'MLLITGDREHELLGRYEENAYLYRMMKVAGHYHTRLLELQGYGHDMAYPAFPLLLNEIARIIREKR' A
#
# COMPACT_ATOMS: atom_id res chain seq x y z
N MET A 1 -2.56 -4.22 -7.58
CA MET A 1 -3.12 -3.80 -6.27
C MET A 1 -2.08 -2.96 -5.56
N LEU A 2 -2.48 -1.86 -4.95
CA LEU A 2 -1.62 -0.99 -4.16
C LEU A 2 -2.01 -1.11 -2.68
N LEU A 3 -1.08 -1.50 -1.83
CA LEU A 3 -1.20 -1.49 -0.37
C LEU A 3 -0.41 -0.30 0.18
N ILE A 4 -1.02 0.47 1.08
CA ILE A 4 -0.39 1.62 1.75
C ILE A 4 -0.61 1.42 3.25
N THR A 5 0.44 1.56 4.05
CA THR A 5 0.40 1.46 5.51
C THR A 5 1.21 2.60 6.12
N GLY A 6 0.88 2.99 7.36
CA GLY A 6 1.70 3.90 8.14
C GLY A 6 3.05 3.26 8.48
N ASP A 7 3.95 4.08 9.01
CA ASP A 7 5.20 3.67 9.61
C ASP A 7 4.96 2.61 10.69
N ARG A 8 5.65 1.48 10.59
CA ARG A 8 5.49 0.35 11.50
C ARG A 8 5.66 0.70 12.98
N GLU A 9 6.42 1.75 13.30
CA GLU A 9 6.65 2.18 14.69
C GLU A 9 5.60 3.19 15.19
N HIS A 10 4.79 3.77 14.29
CA HIS A 10 3.78 4.79 14.61
C HIS A 10 2.33 4.35 14.32
N GLU A 11 2.16 3.23 13.62
CA GLU A 11 0.88 2.64 13.26
C GLU A 11 0.33 1.72 14.38
N LEU A 12 -0.86 1.15 14.17
CA LEU A 12 -1.39 0.07 15.01
C LEU A 12 -0.45 -1.16 15.02
N LEU A 13 -0.32 -1.77 16.20
CA LEU A 13 0.54 -2.95 16.41
C LEU A 13 0.25 -4.05 15.39
N GLY A 14 1.30 -4.49 14.68
CA GLY A 14 1.23 -5.58 13.71
C GLY A 14 0.67 -5.20 12.33
N ARG A 15 0.20 -3.95 12.12
CA ARG A 15 -0.48 -3.56 10.87
C ARG A 15 0.45 -3.63 9.66
N TYR A 16 1.71 -3.25 9.83
CA TYR A 16 2.70 -3.35 8.75
C TYR A 16 2.93 -4.82 8.38
N GLU A 17 3.09 -5.68 9.38
CA GLU A 17 3.35 -7.11 9.22
C GLU A 17 2.18 -7.82 8.53
N GLU A 18 0.95 -7.49 8.89
CA GLU A 18 -0.26 -7.99 8.21
C GLU A 18 -0.26 -7.61 6.71
N ASN A 19 0.07 -6.36 6.39
CA ASN A 19 0.16 -5.90 5.00
C ASN A 19 1.33 -6.53 4.24
N ALA A 20 2.48 -6.72 4.90
CA ALA A 20 3.64 -7.42 4.33
C ALA A 20 3.34 -8.88 4.04
N TYR A 21 2.61 -9.55 4.94
CA TYR A 21 2.14 -10.91 4.74
C TYR A 21 1.17 -10.99 3.56
N LEU A 22 0.16 -10.12 3.50
CA LEU A 22 -0.77 -10.05 2.37
C LEU A 22 -0.03 -9.80 1.05
N TYR A 23 0.90 -8.84 1.02
CA TYR A 23 1.75 -8.58 -0.15
C TYR A 23 2.45 -9.85 -0.62
N ARG A 24 3.05 -10.63 0.29
CA ARG A 24 3.71 -11.90 -0.04
C ARG A 24 2.71 -12.92 -0.60
N MET A 25 1.54 -13.06 0.01
CA MET A 25 0.50 -13.98 -0.46
C MET A 25 -0.03 -13.60 -1.85
N MET A 26 -0.14 -12.31 -2.15
CA MET A 26 -0.52 -11.86 -3.49
C MET A 26 0.49 -12.29 -4.55
N LYS A 27 1.80 -12.26 -4.25
CA LYS A 27 2.82 -12.76 -5.17
C LYS A 27 2.71 -14.27 -5.38
N VAL A 28 2.48 -15.03 -4.30
CA VAL A 28 2.26 -16.49 -4.37
C VAL A 28 1.02 -16.82 -5.22
N ALA A 29 -0.05 -16.04 -5.11
CA ALA A 29 -1.27 -16.17 -5.90
C ALA A 29 -1.15 -15.68 -7.35
N GLY A 30 0.04 -15.29 -7.82
CA GLY A 30 0.27 -14.84 -9.20
C GLY A 30 0.01 -13.36 -9.46
N HIS A 31 -0.32 -12.57 -8.44
CA HIS A 31 -0.53 -11.12 -8.57
C HIS A 31 0.80 -10.34 -8.44
N TYR A 32 1.68 -10.52 -9.44
CA TYR A 32 3.04 -9.96 -9.45
C TYR A 32 3.10 -8.42 -9.52
N HIS A 33 2.02 -7.74 -9.91
CA HIS A 33 1.96 -6.27 -9.92
C HIS A 33 1.51 -5.64 -8.59
N THR A 34 1.32 -6.45 -7.54
CA THR A 34 1.02 -5.92 -6.21
C THR A 34 2.22 -5.14 -5.66
N ARG A 35 1.97 -4.00 -5.03
CA ARG A 35 2.97 -3.13 -4.40
C ARG A 35 2.55 -2.81 -2.96
N LEU A 36 3.52 -2.68 -2.06
CA LEU A 36 3.35 -2.27 -0.67
C LEU A 36 4.19 -1.01 -0.44
N LEU A 37 3.56 0.05 0.08
CA LEU A 37 4.21 1.31 0.43
C LEU A 37 4.03 1.57 1.94
N GLU A 38 5.11 1.93 2.60
CA GLU A 38 5.13 2.35 3.99
C GLU A 38 5.37 3.86 4.03
N LEU A 39 4.48 4.59 4.72
CA LEU A 39 4.58 6.03 4.88
C LEU A 39 5.35 6.35 6.16
N GLN A 40 6.67 6.36 6.04
CA GLN A 40 7.57 6.66 7.16
C GLN A 40 7.23 8.01 7.82
N GLY A 41 7.25 8.04 9.16
CA GLY A 41 6.88 9.20 9.97
C GLY A 41 5.37 9.48 10.09
N TYR A 42 4.50 8.67 9.49
CA TYR A 42 3.04 8.78 9.64
C TYR A 42 2.47 7.52 10.31
N GLY A 43 1.53 7.70 11.25
CA GLY A 43 0.86 6.59 11.94
C GLY A 43 -0.47 6.21 11.30
N HIS A 44 -1.43 5.79 12.13
CA HIS A 44 -2.77 5.37 11.68
C HIS A 44 -3.54 6.44 10.90
N ASP A 45 -3.21 7.71 11.12
CA ASP A 45 -3.80 8.89 10.49
C ASP A 45 -3.15 9.26 9.14
N MET A 46 -2.40 8.35 8.53
CA MET A 46 -1.70 8.49 7.24
C MET A 46 -2.58 8.71 5.99
N ALA A 47 -3.88 8.97 6.14
CA ALA A 47 -4.81 9.12 5.00
C ALA A 47 -4.41 10.27 4.06
N TYR A 48 -4.09 11.44 4.62
CA TYR A 48 -3.75 12.63 3.83
C TYR A 48 -2.50 12.46 2.94
N PRO A 49 -1.36 11.96 3.46
CA PRO A 49 -0.20 11.66 2.61
C PRO A 49 -0.42 10.48 1.65
N ALA A 50 -1.38 9.59 1.92
CA ALA A 50 -1.71 8.48 1.02
C ALA A 50 -2.52 8.90 -0.21
N PHE A 51 -3.32 9.98 -0.15
CA PHE A 51 -4.22 10.35 -1.25
C PHE A 51 -3.51 10.63 -2.60
N PRO A 52 -2.39 11.37 -2.67
CA PRO A 52 -1.68 11.57 -3.94
C PRO A 52 -1.20 10.25 -4.56
N LEU A 53 -0.77 9.28 -3.74
CA LEU A 53 -0.31 7.97 -4.20
C LEU A 53 -1.47 7.15 -4.77
N LEU A 54 -2.63 7.19 -4.12
CA LEU A 54 -3.86 6.57 -4.61
C LEU A 54 -4.30 7.16 -5.96
N LEU A 55 -4.32 8.49 -6.09
CA LEU A 55 -4.69 9.17 -7.34
C LEU A 55 -3.74 8.81 -8.49
N ASN A 56 -2.43 8.72 -8.21
CA ASN A 56 -1.43 8.28 -9.19
C ASN A 56 -1.67 6.84 -9.65
N GLU A 57 -2.06 5.93 -8.75
CA GLU A 57 -2.39 4.55 -9.09
C GLU A 57 -3.66 4.45 -9.93
N ILE A 58 -4.70 5.23 -9.60
CA ILE A 58 -5.93 5.32 -10.40
C ILE A 58 -5.58 5.81 -11.81
N ALA A 59 -4.79 6.88 -11.93
CA ALA A 59 -4.37 7.41 -13.23
C ALA A 59 -3.57 6.39 -14.05
N ARG A 60 -2.68 5.61 -13.41
CA ARG A 60 -1.94 4.51 -14.05
C ARG A 60 -2.89 3.45 -14.59
N ILE A 61 -3.84 2.98 -13.79
CA ILE A 61 -4.82 1.96 -14.19
C ILE A 61 -5.68 2.44 -15.35
N ILE A 62 -6.11 3.71 -15.34
CA ILE A 62 -6.90 4.30 -16.44
C ILE A 62 -6.09 4.32 -17.74
N ARG A 63 -4.79 4.66 -17.68
CA ARG A 63 -3.91 4.67 -18.86
C ARG A 63 -3.67 3.28 -19.44
N GLU A 64 -3.52 2.25 -18.60
CA GLU A 64 -3.28 0.87 -19.03
C GLU A 64 -4.51 0.18 -19.63
N LYS A 65 -5.72 0.70 -19.36
CA LYS A 65 -6.98 0.20 -19.93
C LYS A 65 -7.34 0.79 -21.30
N ARG A 66 -6.63 1.84 -21.73
CA ARG A 66 -6.79 2.44 -23.06
C ARG A 66 -5.87 1.74 -24.05
#